data_AF-A0A530R4B2-F1
#
_entry.id   AF-A0A530R4B2-F1
#
_cell.length_a   1.000
_cell.length_b   1.000
_cell.length_c   1.000
_cell.angle_alpha   90.00
_cell.angle_beta   90.00
_cell.angle_gamma   90.00
#
_symmetry.space_group_name_H-M   'P 1'
#
loop_
_entity.id
_entity.type
_entity.pdbx_description
1 polymer ?
#
loop_
_entity_poly.entity_id
_entity_poly.type
_entity_poly.pdbx_seq_one_letter_code
_entity_poly.pdbx_strand_id
1 'polypeptide(L)' 'MISRKFDRPALEAMLAELHPKLHRYCARMAGSVIDGEDIVQETLLKALQAVDGSMAVERPEQWLFRIAHN' A
#
# COMPACT_ATOMS: atom_id res chain seq x y z
N MET A 1 -26.29 -4.95 -6.97
CA MET A 1 -25.43 -4.40 -5.92
C MET A 1 -24.03 -4.25 -6.53
N ILE A 2 -23.62 -3.03 -6.88
CA ILE A 2 -22.33 -2.79 -7.53
C ILE A 2 -21.26 -2.94 -6.45
N SER A 3 -20.46 -4.01 -6.50
CA SER A 3 -19.24 -4.11 -5.70
C SER A 3 -18.35 -2.93 -6.12
N ARG A 4 -18.16 -1.95 -5.24
CA ARG A 4 -17.33 -0.79 -5.54
C ARG A 4 -15.90 -1.30 -5.65
N LYS A 5 -15.35 -1.36 -6.88
CA LYS A 5 -13.94 -1.67 -7.11
C LYS A 5 -13.09 -0.67 -6.34
N PHE A 6 -12.04 -1.17 -5.70
CA PHE A 6 -10.99 -0.33 -5.15
C PHE A 6 -10.14 0.18 -6.33
N ASP A 7 -10.27 1.47 -6.63
CA ASP A 7 -9.66 2.13 -7.78
C ASP A 7 -8.54 3.08 -7.35
N ARG A 8 -7.87 3.68 -8.34
CA ARG A 8 -6.69 4.54 -8.09
C ARG A 8 -7.02 5.74 -7.18
N PRO A 9 -8.13 6.47 -7.36
CA PRO A 9 -8.52 7.53 -6.43
C PRO A 9 -8.76 7.01 -4.99
N ALA A 10 -9.37 5.84 -4.83
CA ALA A 10 -9.56 5.24 -3.51
C ALA A 10 -8.22 4.86 -2.86
N LEU A 11 -7.27 4.35 -3.64
CA LEU A 11 -5.91 4.08 -3.18
C LEU A 11 -5.20 5.37 -2.76
N GLU A 12 -5.22 6.42 -3.57
CA GLU A 12 -4.58 7.71 -3.28
C GLU A 12 -5.14 8.34 -1.99
N ALA A 13 -6.46 8.34 -1.81
CA ALA A 13 -7.10 8.83 -0.59
C ALA A 13 -6.66 8.05 0.65
N MET A 14 -6.59 6.71 0.56
CA MET A 14 -6.13 5.87 1.66
C MET A 14 -4.64 6.09 1.96
N LEU A 15 -3.80 6.24 0.94
CA LEU A 15 -2.36 6.46 1.11
C LEU A 15 -2.06 7.78 1.81
N ALA A 16 -2.83 8.83 1.54
CA ALA A 16 -2.66 10.12 2.23
C ALA A 16 -2.73 9.97 3.77
N GLU A 17 -3.58 9.08 4.28
CA GLU A 17 -3.71 8.82 5.71
C GLU A 17 -2.70 7.79 6.23
N LEU A 18 -2.42 6.74 5.44
CA LEU A 18 -1.61 5.61 5.89
C LEU A 18 -0.11 5.77 5.67
N HIS A 19 0.33 6.68 4.79
CA HIS A 19 1.75 6.83 4.43
C HIS A 19 2.68 6.95 5.65
N PRO A 20 2.40 7.80 6.67
CA PRO A 20 3.27 7.89 7.85
C PRO A 20 3.32 6.59 8.66
N LYS A 21 2.22 5.82 8.70
CA LYS A 21 2.15 4.54 9.41
C LYS A 21 2.90 3.46 8.64
N LEU A 22 2.75 3.42 7.32
CA LEU A 22 3.45 2.50 6.43
C LEU A 22 4.96 2.71 6.50
N HIS A 23 5.43 3.96 6.38
CA HIS A 23 6.84 4.29 6.48
C HIS A 23 7.46 3.87 7.82
N ARG A 24 6.77 4.13 8.96
CA ARG A 24 7.22 3.65 10.28
C ARG A 24 7.30 2.13 10.36
N TYR A 25 6.38 1.42 9.73
CA TYR A 25 6.39 -0.04 9.70
C TYR A 25 7.57 -0.57 8.87
N CYS A 26 7.75 -0.07 7.65
CA CYS A 26 8.85 -0.47 6.78
C CYS A 26 10.21 -0.14 7.39
N ALA A 27 10.38 1.05 7.98
CA ALA A 27 11.62 1.42 8.66
C ALA A 27 11.95 0.52 9.85
N ARG A 28 10.94 0.07 10.61
CA ARG A 28 11.15 -0.89 11.71
C ARG A 28 11.49 -2.29 11.20
N MET A 29 10.87 -2.70 10.10
CA MET A 29 11.12 -4.00 9.46
C MET A 29 12.54 -4.06 8.87
N ALA A 30 13.00 -2.98 8.24
CA ALA A 30 14.34 -2.89 7.67
C ALA A 30 15.43 -2.55 8.71
N GLY A 31 15.05 -2.03 9.89
CA GLY A 31 16.01 -1.50 10.87
C GLY A 31 16.70 -0.19 10.43
N SER A 32 16.18 0.46 9.39
CA SER A 32 16.76 1.62 8.72
C SER A 32 15.66 2.47 8.12
N VAL A 33 15.74 3.79 8.32
CA VAL A 33 14.75 4.73 7.75
C VAL A 33 14.90 4.82 6.23
N ILE A 34 16.14 4.78 5.73
CA ILE A 34 16.43 4.89 4.29
C ILE A 34 15.93 3.64 3.58
N ASP A 35 16.33 2.46 4.04
CA ASP A 35 15.88 1.20 3.43
C ASP A 35 14.36 0.99 3.61
N GLY A 36 13.79 1.55 4.69
CA GLY A 36 12.35 1.56 4.90
C GLY A 36 11.58 2.38 3.86
N GLU A 37 12.12 3.52 3.43
CA GLU A 37 11.55 4.35 2.36
C GLU A 37 11.57 3.62 1.01
N ASP A 38 12.65 2.89 0.70
CA ASP A 38 12.72 2.07 -0.52
C ASP A 38 11.62 1.01 -0.56
N ILE A 39 11.38 0.33 0.57
CA ILE A 39 10.28 -0.65 0.69
C ILE A 39 8.91 0.02 0.53
N VAL A 40 8.72 1.24 1.06
CA VAL A 40 7.48 2.00 0.84
C VAL A 40 7.29 2.23 -0.65
N GLN A 41 8.30 2.72 -1.36
CA GLN A 41 8.19 2.99 -2.79
C GLN A 41 7.85 1.73 -3.60
N GLU A 42 8.50 0.61 -3.32
CA GLU A 42 8.17 -0.68 -3.96
C GLU A 42 6.73 -1.13 -3.64
N THR A 43 6.29 -0.96 -2.40
CA THR A 43 4.92 -1.26 -1.96
C THR A 43 3.91 -0.45 -2.75
N LEU A 44 4.14 0.86 -2.91
CA LEU A 44 3.24 1.74 -3.64
C LEU A 44 3.19 1.38 -5.14
N LEU A 45 4.32 1.02 -5.75
CA LEU A 45 4.38 0.54 -7.13
C LEU A 45 3.56 -0.74 -7.33
N LYS A 46 3.73 -1.74 -6.46
CA LYS A 46 2.96 -3.00 -6.49
C LYS A 46 1.46 -2.74 -6.28
N ALA A 47 1.11 -1.83 -5.36
CA ALA A 47 -0.28 -1.47 -5.09
C ALA A 47 -0.96 -0.80 -6.28
N LEU A 48 -0.25 0.12 -6.96
CA LEU A 48 -0.76 0.78 -8.16
C LEU A 48 -1.00 -0.22 -9.30
N GLN A 49 -0.03 -1.09 -9.58
CA GLN A 49 -0.15 -2.12 -10.63
C GLN A 49 -1.34 -3.05 -10.38
N ALA A 50 -1.55 -3.45 -9.13
CA ALA A 50 -2.66 -4.31 -8.73
C ALA A 50 -4.04 -3.66 -8.97
N VAL A 51 -4.16 -2.37 -8.66
CA VAL A 51 -5.39 -1.60 -8.83
C VAL A 51 -5.68 -1.37 -10.31
N ASP A 52 -4.66 -1.02 -11.11
CA ASP A 52 -4.78 -0.86 -12.57
C ASP A 52 -5.16 -2.19 -13.24
N GLY A 53 -4.69 -3.31 -12.70
CA GLY A 53 -5.07 -4.67 -13.09
C GLY A 53 -6.50 -5.08 -12.72
N SER A 54 -7.33 -4.17 -12.19
CA SER A 54 -8.72 -4.41 -11.84
C SER A 54 -8.94 -5.48 -10.76
N MET A 55 -7.94 -5.72 -9.90
CA MET A 55 -8.08 -6.68 -8.80
C MET A 55 -9.13 -6.24 -7.77
N ALA A 56 -9.92 -7.19 -7.29
CA ALA A 56 -10.78 -6.97 -6.14
C ALA A 56 -9.91 -6.92 -4.87
N VAL A 57 -9.80 -5.75 -4.25
CA VAL A 57 -9.06 -5.58 -3.00
C VAL A 57 -10.04 -5.58 -1.84
N GLU A 58 -10.01 -6.65 -1.06
CA GLU A 58 -10.67 -6.71 0.25
C GLU A 58 -9.73 -6.22 1.34
N ARG A 59 -10.29 -5.47 2.31
CA ARG A 59 -9.54 -4.88 3.44
C ARG A 59 -8.25 -4.16 2.99
N PRO A 60 -8.39 -3.02 2.28
CA PRO A 60 -7.28 -2.35 1.59
C PRO A 60 -6.05 -2.05 2.46
N GLU A 61 -6.24 -1.65 3.72
CA GLU A 61 -5.12 -1.44 4.65
C GLU A 61 -4.34 -2.74 4.90
N GLN A 62 -5.03 -3.82 5.30
CA GLN A 62 -4.38 -5.12 5.55
C GLN A 62 -3.70 -5.65 4.30
N TRP A 63 -4.31 -5.45 3.13
CA TRP A 63 -3.70 -5.79 1.84
C TRP A 63 -2.42 -5.00 1.57
N LEU A 64 -2.40 -3.69 1.82
CA LEU A 64 -1.21 -2.86 1.63
C LEU A 64 -0.04 -3.30 2.52
N PHE A 65 -0.31 -3.57 3.81
CA PHE A 65 0.74 -4.06 4.72
C PHE A 65 1.24 -5.46 4.35
N ARG A 66 0.41 -6.31 3.73
CA ARG A 66 0.88 -7.59 3.17
C ARG A 66 1.81 -7.38 1.98
N ILE A 67 1.54 -6.40 1.11
CA ILE A 67 2.46 -6.06 0.02
C ILE A 67 3.81 -5.62 0.60
N ALA A 68 3.82 -4.76 1.62
CA ALA A 68 5.07 -4.30 2.23
C ALA A 68 5.88 -5.41 2.89
N HIS A 69 5.22 -6.46 3.38
CA HIS A 69 5.86 -7.60 4.03
C HIS A 69 6.34 -8.68 3.06
N ASN A 70 5.90 -8.64 1.79
CA ASN A 70 6.14 -9.67 0.76
C ASN A 70 7.07 -9.18 -0.36
#